data_AF-E7MLZ9-F1
#
_entry.id   AF-E7MLZ9-F1
#
_cell.length_a   1.000
_cell.length_b   1.000
_cell.length_c   1.000
_cell.angle_alpha   90.00
_cell.angle_beta   90.00
_cell.angle_gamma   90.00
#
_symmetry.space_group_name_H-M   'P 1'
#
loop_
_entity.id
_entity.type
_entity.pdbx_description
1 polymer ?
#
loop_
_entity_poly.entity_id
_entity_poly.type
_entity_poly.pdbx_seq_one_letter_code
_entity_poly.pdbx_strand_id
1 'polypeptide(L)'
;MSDIHGCYDEFMQMLDLISFSNYDELWIVGDVCDRGPKSMELLQKIISSKNMHLIMGNHDVWLLKYAQYMIDCKRDFRAQRADDDYLRWTLRNGGLITSDQFMDLDYHECYDIKLYLENCPYYKELTVHGKKFLFVHAGLSEEYMKPTTIVASVPHHILVWEKIGLDANPFNDTTMIVGHTPTFRYGDEYRGKIAIGKNKQIYHIDCGCVFGKSLGCLRLDDLKEFYVPSLQPDRT
;
A
#
# COMPACT_ATOMS: atom_id res chain seq x y z
N MET A 1 -1.87 5.69 -5.97
CA MET A 1 -2.38 4.29 -6.09
C MET A 1 -2.26 3.63 -4.73
N SER A 2 -2.91 2.50 -4.48
CA SER A 2 -2.80 1.77 -3.19
C SER A 2 -3.09 0.29 -3.37
N ASP A 3 -2.59 -0.53 -2.45
CA ASP A 3 -2.96 -1.94 -2.26
C ASP A 3 -2.85 -2.75 -3.56
N ILE A 4 -1.68 -2.62 -4.19
CA ILE A 4 -1.39 -3.25 -5.48
C ILE A 4 -1.19 -4.76 -5.29
N HIS A 5 -0.64 -5.19 -4.15
CA HIS A 5 -0.52 -6.61 -3.78
C HIS A 5 0.06 -7.50 -4.90
N GLY A 6 1.20 -7.11 -5.45
CA GLY A 6 1.89 -7.87 -6.49
C GLY A 6 1.12 -7.96 -7.83
N CYS A 7 0.06 -7.18 -8.03
CA CYS A 7 -0.67 -7.05 -9.30
C CYS A 7 0.11 -6.16 -10.29
N TYR A 8 1.32 -6.62 -10.65
CA TYR A 8 2.27 -5.87 -11.47
C TYR A 8 1.73 -5.54 -12.86
N ASP A 9 1.01 -6.48 -13.48
CA ASP A 9 0.50 -6.28 -14.84
C ASP A 9 -0.59 -5.19 -14.87
N GLU A 10 -1.45 -5.16 -13.85
CA GLU A 10 -2.43 -4.09 -13.63
C GLU A 10 -1.76 -2.75 -13.32
N PHE A 11 -0.67 -2.76 -12.55
CA PHE A 11 0.14 -1.56 -12.28
C PHE A 11 0.73 -0.99 -13.56
N MET A 12 1.34 -1.81 -14.41
CA MET A 12 1.90 -1.38 -15.69
C MET A 12 0.82 -0.84 -16.63
N GLN A 13 -0.34 -1.52 -16.73
CA GLN A 13 -1.50 -1.02 -17.47
C GLN A 13 -1.99 0.33 -16.94
N MET A 14 -1.95 0.55 -15.63
CA MET A 14 -2.33 1.83 -15.04
C MET A 14 -1.36 2.94 -15.42
N LEU A 15 -0.04 2.67 -15.38
CA LEU A 15 0.97 3.62 -15.83
C LEU A 15 0.75 4.04 -17.28
N ASP A 16 0.44 3.08 -18.16
CA ASP A 16 0.12 3.36 -19.56
C ASP A 16 -1.18 4.19 -19.69
N LEU A 17 -2.23 3.80 -18.97
CA LEU A 17 -3.54 4.46 -18.99
C LEU A 17 -3.46 5.94 -18.56
N ILE A 18 -2.66 6.25 -17.52
CA ILE A 18 -2.46 7.62 -17.05
C ILE A 18 -1.35 8.35 -17.83
N SER A 19 -0.71 7.66 -18.79
CA SER A 19 0.43 8.17 -19.55
C SER A 19 1.55 8.68 -18.64
N PHE A 20 1.87 7.90 -17.59
CA PHE A 20 2.85 8.27 -16.57
C PHE A 20 4.22 8.54 -17.19
N SER A 21 4.81 9.69 -16.85
CA SER A 21 6.07 10.15 -17.39
C SER A 21 7.05 10.53 -16.28
N ASN A 22 8.25 10.96 -16.67
CA ASN A 22 9.27 11.47 -15.76
C ASN A 22 8.98 12.89 -15.22
N TYR A 23 7.91 13.53 -15.68
CA TYR A 23 7.44 14.83 -15.17
C TYR A 23 6.36 14.69 -14.09
N ASP A 24 5.87 13.46 -13.88
CA ASP A 24 4.83 13.15 -12.90
C ASP A 24 5.46 12.62 -11.61
N GLU A 25 4.69 12.61 -10.52
CA GLU A 25 5.07 11.99 -9.24
C GLU A 25 3.98 10.99 -8.84
N LEU A 26 4.36 9.74 -8.59
CA LEU A 26 3.44 8.68 -8.19
C LEU A 26 3.63 8.33 -6.71
N TRP A 27 2.58 8.54 -5.91
CA TRP A 27 2.52 8.08 -4.53
C TRP A 27 1.70 6.79 -4.42
N ILE A 28 2.30 5.77 -3.81
CA ILE A 28 1.71 4.46 -3.56
C ILE A 28 1.43 4.34 -2.06
N VAL A 29 0.17 4.16 -1.71
CA VAL A 29 -0.37 4.24 -0.34
C VAL A 29 -0.31 2.88 0.38
N GLY A 30 0.84 2.22 0.29
CA GLY A 30 1.11 0.94 0.94
C GLY A 30 0.58 -0.30 0.22
N ASP A 31 0.89 -1.44 0.82
CA ASP A 31 0.46 -2.78 0.45
C ASP A 31 0.84 -3.13 -1.00
N VAL A 32 2.14 -3.04 -1.28
CA VAL A 32 2.72 -3.36 -2.58
C VAL A 32 2.87 -4.86 -2.76
N CYS A 33 3.26 -5.58 -1.70
CA CYS A 33 3.50 -7.01 -1.76
C CYS A 33 2.33 -7.86 -1.27
N ASP A 34 2.50 -9.17 -1.36
CA ASP A 34 1.59 -10.24 -0.93
C ASP A 34 0.38 -10.48 -1.84
N ARG A 35 -0.20 -11.68 -1.70
CA ARG A 35 -1.42 -12.16 -2.35
C ARG A 35 -1.31 -12.34 -3.87
N GLY A 36 -0.93 -11.32 -4.62
CA GLY A 36 -0.82 -11.37 -6.09
C GLY A 36 0.52 -11.92 -6.56
N PRO A 37 0.67 -12.06 -7.90
CA PRO A 37 1.65 -12.97 -8.47
C PRO A 37 3.07 -12.42 -8.60
N LYS A 38 3.30 -11.10 -8.47
CA LYS A 38 4.57 -10.45 -8.88
C LYS A 38 5.03 -9.39 -7.87
N SER A 39 5.09 -9.74 -6.58
CA SER A 39 5.48 -8.82 -5.50
C SER A 39 6.89 -8.25 -5.69
N MET A 40 7.88 -9.10 -5.97
CA MET A 40 9.28 -8.65 -6.08
C MET A 40 9.52 -7.80 -7.33
N GLU A 41 8.98 -8.20 -8.48
CA GLU A 41 9.07 -7.41 -9.73
C GLU A 41 8.47 -6.00 -9.55
N LEU A 42 7.34 -5.91 -8.83
CA LEU A 42 6.69 -4.64 -8.53
C LEU A 42 7.53 -3.76 -7.60
N LEU A 43 8.07 -4.32 -6.51
CA LEU A 43 8.97 -3.59 -5.61
C LEU A 43 10.22 -3.11 -6.36
N GLN A 44 10.88 -3.97 -7.14
CA GLN A 44 12.05 -3.60 -7.93
C GLN A 44 11.72 -2.48 -8.94
N LYS A 45 10.56 -2.53 -9.59
CA LYS A 45 10.10 -1.46 -10.48
C LYS A 45 9.95 -0.13 -9.75
N ILE A 46 9.36 -0.12 -8.56
CA ILE A 46 9.20 1.08 -7.73
C ILE A 46 10.56 1.61 -7.28
N ILE A 47 11.43 0.74 -6.74
CA ILE A 47 12.78 1.09 -6.24
C ILE A 47 13.66 1.68 -7.35
N SER A 48 13.57 1.13 -8.57
CA SER A 48 14.35 1.62 -9.72
C SER A 48 13.90 2.98 -10.25
N SER A 49 12.72 3.45 -9.83
CA SER A 49 12.13 4.71 -10.31
C SER A 49 12.55 5.89 -9.45
N LYS A 50 12.71 7.06 -10.10
CA LYS A 50 13.06 8.32 -9.41
C LYS A 50 11.85 9.09 -8.89
N ASN A 51 10.67 8.81 -9.43
CA ASN A 51 9.44 9.57 -9.22
C ASN A 51 8.26 8.67 -8.79
N MET A 52 8.57 7.51 -8.21
CA MET A 52 7.61 6.65 -7.53
C MET A 52 7.99 6.56 -6.05
N HIS A 53 7.03 6.82 -5.18
CA HIS A 53 7.24 6.89 -3.74
C HIS A 53 6.27 5.97 -3.04
N LEU A 54 6.80 5.09 -2.21
CA LEU A 54 6.02 4.22 -1.34
C LEU A 54 5.85 4.87 0.04
N ILE A 55 4.64 4.81 0.59
CA ILE A 55 4.45 4.85 2.05
C ILE A 55 4.15 3.43 2.54
N MET A 56 4.56 3.10 3.76
CA MET A 56 4.41 1.73 4.29
C MET A 56 2.94 1.35 4.48
N GLY A 57 2.53 0.19 3.95
CA GLY A 57 1.34 -0.56 4.37
C GLY A 57 1.68 -1.69 5.33
N ASN A 58 0.67 -2.37 5.89
CA ASN A 58 0.94 -3.42 6.87
C ASN A 58 1.60 -4.66 6.25
N HIS A 59 1.33 -4.96 4.98
CA HIS A 59 1.98 -6.06 4.28
C HIS A 59 3.47 -5.77 4.02
N ASP A 60 3.78 -4.53 3.66
CA ASP A 60 5.16 -4.09 3.49
C ASP A 60 5.93 -4.13 4.82
N VAL A 61 5.28 -3.81 5.95
CA VAL A 61 5.88 -3.95 7.28
C VAL A 61 6.16 -5.40 7.63
N TRP A 62 5.27 -6.34 7.30
CA TRP A 62 5.55 -7.77 7.50
C TRP A 62 6.76 -8.22 6.67
N LEU A 63 6.83 -7.84 5.40
CA LEU A 63 7.98 -8.15 4.55
C LEU A 63 9.27 -7.60 5.17
N LEU A 64 9.29 -6.33 5.56
CA LEU A 64 10.45 -5.71 6.20
C LEU A 64 10.85 -6.44 7.50
N LYS A 65 9.89 -6.74 8.37
CA LYS A 65 10.11 -7.42 9.65
C LYS A 65 10.83 -8.76 9.46
N TYR A 66 10.48 -9.50 8.41
CA TYR A 66 11.02 -10.84 8.16
C TYR A 66 12.08 -10.91 7.06
N ALA A 67 12.43 -9.78 6.43
CA ALA A 67 13.45 -9.73 5.37
C ALA A 67 14.81 -10.27 5.86
N GLN A 68 15.29 -9.80 7.02
CA GLN A 68 16.56 -10.26 7.58
C GLN A 68 16.52 -11.75 7.95
N TYR A 69 15.40 -12.21 8.52
CA TYR A 69 15.18 -13.62 8.82
C TYR A 69 15.29 -14.49 7.56
N MET A 70 14.62 -14.10 6.48
CA MET A 70 14.67 -14.81 5.20
C MET A 70 16.09 -14.82 4.59
N ILE A 71 16.82 -13.70 4.65
CA ILE A 71 18.22 -13.63 4.22
C ILE A 71 19.10 -14.62 5.02
N ASP A 72 18.91 -14.70 6.34
CA ASP A 72 19.66 -15.63 7.19
C ASP A 72 19.29 -17.09 6.88
N CYS A 73 18.02 -17.39 6.62
CA CYS A 73 17.55 -18.71 6.16
C CYS A 73 18.19 -19.15 4.83
N LYS A 74 18.38 -18.22 3.88
CA LYS A 74 19.10 -18.50 2.61
C LYS A 74 20.57 -18.90 2.87
N ARG A 75 21.21 -18.27 3.86
CA ARG A 75 22.63 -18.50 4.17
C ARG A 75 22.88 -19.81 4.91
N ASP A 76 22.00 -20.14 5.86
CA ASP A 76 22.05 -21.39 6.62
C ASP A 76 20.63 -21.90 6.90
N PHE A 77 20.32 -23.08 6.35
CA PHE A 77 19.01 -23.73 6.50
C PHE A 77 18.69 -24.14 7.95
N ARG A 78 19.63 -23.97 8.90
CA ARG A 78 19.41 -24.15 10.35
C ARG A 78 18.77 -22.94 11.04
N ALA A 79 18.30 -21.96 10.27
CA ALA A 79 17.66 -20.77 10.79
C ALA A 79 16.49 -21.10 11.75
N GLN A 80 16.32 -20.21 12.72
CA GLN A 80 15.39 -20.33 13.84
C GLN A 80 13.97 -20.66 13.36
N ARG A 81 13.21 -21.37 14.22
CA ARG A 81 11.83 -21.75 13.94
C ARG A 81 11.00 -20.48 13.67
N ALA A 82 10.24 -20.48 12.58
CA ALA A 82 9.27 -19.43 12.30
C ALA A 82 8.38 -19.17 13.52
N ASP A 83 8.24 -17.90 13.91
CA ASP A 83 7.32 -17.51 14.97
C ASP A 83 5.86 -17.50 14.48
N ASP A 84 4.92 -17.42 15.42
CA ASP A 84 3.49 -17.47 15.10
C ASP A 84 3.05 -16.32 14.19
N ASP A 85 3.74 -15.18 14.22
CA ASP A 85 3.41 -14.02 13.38
C ASP A 85 3.93 -14.19 11.95
N TYR A 86 5.08 -14.84 11.73
CA TYR A 86 5.54 -15.24 10.40
C TYR A 86 4.57 -16.23 9.76
N LEU A 87 4.12 -17.22 10.53
CA LEU A 87 3.12 -18.19 10.07
C LEU A 87 1.78 -17.51 9.77
N ARG A 88 1.37 -16.53 10.59
CA ARG A 88 0.17 -15.72 10.33
C ARG A 88 0.31 -14.93 9.04
N TRP A 89 1.43 -14.26 8.83
CA TRP A 89 1.69 -13.48 7.62
C TRP A 89 1.65 -14.38 6.38
N THR A 90 2.49 -15.42 6.35
CA THR A 90 2.66 -16.28 5.18
C THR A 90 1.43 -17.13 4.89
N LEU A 91 0.87 -17.83 5.89
CA LEU A 91 -0.19 -18.83 5.67
C LEU A 91 -1.61 -18.23 5.69
N ARG A 92 -1.82 -17.07 6.31
CA ARG A 92 -3.18 -16.50 6.48
C ARG A 92 -3.38 -15.15 5.80
N ASN A 93 -2.31 -14.43 5.50
CA ASN A 93 -2.40 -13.09 4.92
C ASN A 93 -1.81 -13.00 3.51
N GLY A 94 -1.40 -14.12 2.92
CA GLY A 94 -0.91 -14.17 1.53
C GLY A 94 0.57 -13.81 1.38
N GLY A 95 1.33 -13.77 2.47
CA GLY A 95 2.77 -13.51 2.45
C GLY A 95 3.61 -14.66 1.89
N LEU A 96 3.06 -15.87 1.73
CA LEU A 96 3.83 -17.03 1.26
C LEU A 96 4.43 -16.79 -0.13
N ILE A 97 3.66 -16.22 -1.07
CA ILE A 97 4.15 -15.95 -2.43
C ILE A 97 5.26 -14.89 -2.43
N THR A 98 5.13 -13.86 -1.61
CA THR A 98 6.17 -12.83 -1.44
C THR A 98 7.42 -13.41 -0.81
N SER A 99 7.26 -14.25 0.22
CA SER A 99 8.36 -14.91 0.89
C SER A 99 9.13 -15.82 -0.08
N ASP A 100 8.43 -16.62 -0.87
CA ASP A 100 9.01 -17.50 -1.90
C ASP A 100 9.81 -16.68 -2.93
N GLN A 101 9.18 -15.65 -3.51
CA GLN A 101 9.85 -14.77 -4.48
C GLN A 101 11.05 -14.03 -3.89
N PHE A 102 10.94 -13.52 -2.68
CA PHE A 102 12.05 -12.84 -1.99
C PHE A 102 13.19 -13.81 -1.72
N MET A 103 12.88 -15.06 -1.36
CA MET A 103 13.85 -16.13 -1.16
C MET A 103 14.50 -16.62 -2.45
N ASP A 104 13.94 -16.34 -3.63
CA ASP A 104 14.53 -16.64 -4.93
C ASP A 104 15.50 -15.56 -5.43
N LEU A 105 15.36 -14.31 -4.97
CA LEU A 105 16.26 -13.20 -5.30
C LEU A 105 17.70 -13.46 -4.84
N ASP A 106 18.67 -12.78 -5.46
CA ASP A 106 20.03 -12.79 -4.95
C ASP A 106 20.18 -11.96 -3.66
N TYR A 107 21.31 -12.10 -2.96
CA TYR A 107 21.52 -11.38 -1.69
C TYR A 107 21.50 -9.85 -1.86
N HIS A 108 22.03 -9.33 -2.97
CA HIS A 108 22.08 -7.88 -3.20
C HIS A 108 20.67 -7.33 -3.38
N GLU A 109 19.85 -7.99 -4.19
CA GLU A 109 18.44 -7.63 -4.40
C GLU A 109 17.64 -7.70 -3.09
N CYS A 110 17.84 -8.74 -2.27
CA CYS A 110 17.21 -8.83 -0.95
C CYS A 110 17.59 -7.65 -0.05
N TYR A 111 18.87 -7.28 -0.01
CA TYR A 111 19.35 -6.16 0.81
C TYR A 111 18.85 -4.81 0.28
N ASP A 112 18.78 -4.62 -1.03
CA ASP A 112 18.26 -3.39 -1.65
C ASP A 112 16.79 -3.18 -1.30
N ILE A 113 15.95 -4.23 -1.41
CA ILE A 113 14.54 -4.18 -1.01
C ILE A 113 14.41 -3.89 0.48
N LYS A 114 15.16 -4.61 1.32
CA LYS A 114 15.15 -4.40 2.78
C LYS A 114 15.50 -2.95 3.12
N LEU A 115 16.60 -2.43 2.57
CA LEU A 115 17.07 -1.07 2.85
C LEU A 115 16.08 -0.02 2.35
N TYR A 116 15.46 -0.24 1.18
CA TYR A 116 14.42 0.65 0.69
C TYR A 116 13.23 0.73 1.66
N LEU A 117 12.71 -0.43 2.10
CA LEU A 117 11.59 -0.49 3.05
C LEU A 117 11.94 0.12 4.41
N GLU A 118 13.17 -0.05 4.91
CA GLU A 118 13.65 0.60 6.14
C GLU A 118 13.57 2.14 6.09
N ASN A 119 13.64 2.72 4.89
CA ASN A 119 13.61 4.16 4.68
C ASN A 119 12.24 4.69 4.19
N CYS A 120 11.27 3.81 3.96
CA CYS A 120 9.93 4.22 3.53
C CYS A 120 9.18 4.92 4.68
N PRO A 121 8.57 6.09 4.43
CA PRO A 121 7.78 6.77 5.44
C PRO A 121 6.44 6.05 5.70
N TYR A 122 5.87 6.23 6.88
CA TYR A 122 4.53 5.69 7.22
C TYR A 122 3.37 6.61 6.81
N TYR A 123 3.68 7.88 6.53
CA TYR A 123 2.72 8.86 6.05
C TYR A 123 3.44 9.91 5.20
N LYS A 124 2.67 10.65 4.40
CA LYS A 124 3.19 11.79 3.64
C LYS A 124 2.19 12.93 3.64
N GLU A 125 2.68 14.14 3.87
CA GLU A 125 1.92 15.37 3.61
C GLU A 125 2.41 16.00 2.31
N LEU A 126 1.47 16.44 1.47
CA LEU A 126 1.74 17.18 0.24
C LEU A 126 0.75 18.34 0.09
N THR A 127 1.16 19.37 -0.64
CA THR A 127 0.27 20.43 -1.08
C THR A 127 0.31 20.50 -2.60
N VAL A 128 -0.84 20.34 -3.24
CA VAL A 128 -0.99 20.40 -4.70
C VAL A 128 -2.02 21.47 -5.01
N HIS A 129 -1.66 22.47 -5.80
CA HIS A 129 -2.50 23.65 -6.14
C HIS A 129 -3.15 24.31 -4.92
N GLY A 130 -2.41 24.41 -3.80
CA GLY A 130 -2.88 25.02 -2.56
C GLY A 130 -3.79 24.13 -1.69
N LYS A 131 -4.12 22.91 -2.14
CA LYS A 131 -4.87 21.92 -1.36
C LYS A 131 -3.91 20.97 -0.64
N LYS A 132 -4.12 20.77 0.66
CA LYS A 132 -3.34 19.85 1.49
C LYS A 132 -3.88 18.42 1.39
N PHE A 133 -2.96 17.47 1.26
CA PHE A 133 -3.23 16.04 1.24
C PHE A 133 -2.38 15.34 2.29
N LEU A 134 -2.99 14.41 3.01
CA LEU A 134 -2.33 13.46 3.91
C LEU A 134 -2.51 12.06 3.34
N PHE A 135 -1.40 11.42 3.00
CA PHE A 135 -1.36 10.01 2.63
C PHE A 135 -1.00 9.19 3.86
N VAL A 136 -1.83 8.21 4.19
CA VAL A 136 -1.61 7.26 5.28
C VAL A 136 -2.31 5.97 4.91
N HIS A 137 -1.68 4.82 5.13
CA HIS A 137 -2.22 3.56 4.62
C HIS A 137 -3.58 3.20 5.21
N ALA A 138 -3.71 3.15 6.53
CA ALA A 138 -4.89 2.64 7.21
C ALA A 138 -5.74 3.72 7.92
N GLY A 139 -5.14 4.88 8.23
CA GLY A 139 -5.82 5.99 8.89
C GLY A 139 -5.41 6.19 10.35
N LEU A 140 -6.35 6.63 11.18
CA LEU A 140 -6.14 6.99 12.59
C LEU A 140 -7.18 6.31 13.47
N SER A 141 -6.77 5.83 14.64
CA SER A 141 -7.71 5.26 15.62
C SER A 141 -8.46 6.36 16.37
N GLU A 142 -9.56 5.99 17.04
CA GLU A 142 -10.46 6.94 17.74
C GLU A 142 -9.73 7.90 18.69
N GLU A 143 -8.66 7.44 19.35
CA GLU A 143 -7.85 8.26 20.27
C GLU A 143 -7.21 9.47 19.57
N TYR A 144 -6.85 9.30 18.29
CA TYR A 144 -6.17 10.28 17.45
C TYR A 144 -7.11 10.99 16.48
N MET A 145 -8.42 10.74 16.55
CA MET A 145 -9.45 11.41 15.73
C MET A 145 -9.78 12.82 16.26
N LYS A 146 -8.78 13.71 16.26
CA LYS A 146 -8.88 15.10 16.73
C LYS A 146 -8.25 16.07 15.70
N PRO A 147 -8.84 17.24 15.45
CA PRO A 147 -8.25 18.23 14.53
C PRO A 147 -6.85 18.72 14.91
N THR A 148 -6.45 18.55 16.18
CA THR A 148 -5.14 18.93 16.70
C THR A 148 -4.11 17.81 16.70
N THR A 149 -4.47 16.63 16.17
CA THR A 149 -3.55 15.48 16.12
C THR A 149 -2.32 15.81 15.28
N ILE A 150 -1.15 15.52 15.82
CA ILE A 150 0.12 15.61 15.08
C ILE A 150 0.39 14.20 14.56
N VAL A 151 0.30 13.99 13.24
CA VAL A 151 0.44 12.65 12.63
C VAL A 151 1.78 12.01 12.98
N ALA A 152 2.85 12.81 13.09
CA ALA A 152 4.19 12.36 13.49
C ALA A 152 4.25 11.72 14.89
N SER A 153 3.30 12.02 15.79
CA SER A 153 3.25 11.41 17.13
C SER A 153 2.40 10.13 17.19
N VAL A 154 1.72 9.78 16.09
CA VAL A 154 0.86 8.60 16.03
C VAL A 154 1.76 7.36 15.88
N PRO A 155 1.61 6.33 16.72
CA PRO A 155 2.35 5.08 16.57
C PRO A 155 2.17 4.46 15.17
N HIS A 156 3.27 4.04 14.55
CA HIS A 156 3.27 3.49 13.18
C HIS A 156 2.30 2.31 12.99
N HIS A 157 2.09 1.49 14.03
CA HIS A 157 1.16 0.38 13.95
C HIS A 157 -0.30 0.83 13.78
N ILE A 158 -0.67 2.03 14.24
CA ILE A 158 -2.00 2.58 14.00
C ILE A 158 -2.12 3.03 12.54
N LEU A 159 -1.07 3.70 12.02
CA LEU A 159 -1.06 4.24 10.66
C LEU A 159 -1.24 3.19 9.57
N VAL A 160 -0.96 1.90 9.86
CA VAL A 160 -1.02 0.83 8.85
C VAL A 160 -1.93 -0.36 9.20
N TRP A 161 -2.48 -0.49 10.41
CA TRP A 161 -3.42 -1.58 10.74
C TRP A 161 -4.86 -1.14 11.09
N GLU A 162 -5.10 0.16 11.27
CA GLU A 162 -6.39 0.63 11.76
C GLU A 162 -7.51 0.44 10.73
N LYS A 163 -8.75 0.24 11.21
CA LYS A 163 -9.92 0.16 10.33
C LYS A 163 -10.83 1.33 10.59
N ILE A 164 -10.82 2.27 9.65
CA ILE A 164 -11.55 3.52 9.78
C ILE A 164 -12.87 3.50 9.00
N GLY A 165 -13.83 4.30 9.46
CA GLY A 165 -15.09 4.52 8.75
C GLY A 165 -14.91 5.36 7.48
N LEU A 166 -15.92 5.33 6.61
CA LEU A 166 -15.90 6.05 5.32
C LEU A 166 -15.64 7.57 5.47
N ASP A 167 -16.11 8.16 6.56
CA ASP A 167 -16.02 9.61 6.85
C ASP A 167 -14.91 9.96 7.87
N ALA A 168 -14.01 9.03 8.20
CA ALA A 168 -13.06 9.18 9.29
C ALA A 168 -11.82 10.02 8.91
N ASN A 169 -12.04 11.33 8.79
CA ASN A 169 -10.96 12.32 8.72
C ASN A 169 -11.16 13.38 9.82
N PRO A 170 -10.19 13.55 10.75
CA PRO A 170 -10.31 14.56 11.80
C PRO A 170 -9.84 15.95 11.39
N PHE A 171 -9.24 16.13 10.21
CA PHE A 171 -8.60 17.36 9.77
C PHE A 171 -9.53 18.19 8.88
N ASN A 172 -9.74 19.46 9.25
CA ASN A 172 -10.68 20.34 8.55
C ASN A 172 -10.15 20.89 7.22
N ASP A 173 -8.83 21.05 7.07
CA ASP A 173 -8.18 21.71 5.93
C ASP A 173 -7.33 20.74 5.08
N THR A 174 -7.35 19.46 5.41
CA THR A 174 -6.47 18.45 4.81
C THR A 174 -7.31 17.27 4.33
N THR A 175 -7.13 16.89 3.06
CA THR A 175 -7.79 15.72 2.48
C THR A 175 -6.95 14.47 2.75
N MET A 176 -7.54 13.45 3.37
CA MET A 176 -6.88 12.17 3.59
C MET A 176 -7.01 11.26 2.36
N ILE A 177 -5.91 10.60 1.98
CA ILE A 177 -5.86 9.55 0.96
C ILE A 177 -5.40 8.27 1.65
N VAL A 178 -6.25 7.24 1.64
CA VAL A 178 -6.05 6.00 2.40
C VAL A 178 -6.28 4.76 1.54
N GLY A 179 -5.66 3.65 1.93
CA GLY A 179 -5.82 2.32 1.35
C GLY A 179 -6.41 1.33 2.37
N HIS A 180 -5.81 0.15 2.47
CA HIS A 180 -5.97 -0.86 3.53
C HIS A 180 -7.31 -1.60 3.58
N THR A 181 -8.42 -0.87 3.65
CA THR A 181 -9.76 -1.46 3.66
C THR A 181 -10.31 -1.44 2.25
N PRO A 182 -10.48 -2.61 1.60
CA PRO A 182 -10.99 -2.66 0.23
C PRO A 182 -12.35 -1.99 0.15
N THR A 183 -12.54 -1.10 -0.81
CA THR A 183 -13.70 -0.19 -0.82
C THR A 183 -15.04 -0.89 -0.90
N PHE A 184 -15.09 -2.09 -1.49
CA PHE A 184 -16.28 -2.94 -1.50
C PHE A 184 -16.76 -3.38 -0.10
N ARG A 185 -15.96 -3.16 0.94
CA ARG A 185 -16.33 -3.39 2.35
C ARG A 185 -17.20 -2.26 2.93
N TYR A 186 -17.21 -1.08 2.30
CA TYR A 186 -18.07 0.04 2.68
C TYR A 186 -19.46 -0.03 2.04
N GLY A 187 -19.62 -0.79 0.96
CA GLY A 187 -20.88 -0.95 0.23
C GLY A 187 -20.64 -1.48 -1.19
N ASP A 188 -21.65 -2.14 -1.75
CA ASP A 188 -21.59 -2.71 -3.11
C ASP A 188 -21.42 -1.61 -4.18
N GLU A 189 -21.89 -0.39 -3.91
CA GLU A 189 -21.74 0.77 -4.79
C GLU A 189 -20.27 1.18 -5.01
N TYR A 190 -19.38 0.82 -4.08
CA TYR A 190 -17.95 1.09 -4.15
C TYR A 190 -17.14 -0.08 -4.71
N ARG A 191 -17.80 -1.15 -5.18
CA ARG A 191 -17.12 -2.33 -5.72
C ARG A 191 -16.21 -1.96 -6.90
N GLY A 192 -14.90 -2.08 -6.72
CA GLY A 192 -13.90 -1.73 -7.73
C GLY A 192 -13.84 -0.24 -8.03
N LYS A 193 -14.20 0.62 -7.06
CA LYS A 193 -14.21 2.07 -7.20
C LYS A 193 -13.64 2.73 -5.96
N ILE A 194 -13.09 3.93 -6.15
CA ILE A 194 -12.66 4.80 -5.05
C ILE A 194 -13.90 5.17 -4.23
N ALA A 195 -13.85 4.98 -2.92
CA ALA A 195 -14.91 5.41 -2.01
C ALA A 195 -14.54 6.79 -1.44
N ILE A 196 -15.44 7.76 -1.59
CA ILE A 196 -15.20 9.14 -1.18
C ILE A 196 -16.10 9.44 0.01
N GLY A 197 -15.48 9.83 1.13
CA GLY A 197 -16.21 10.27 2.31
C GLY A 197 -17.01 11.55 2.08
N LYS A 198 -17.96 11.82 2.98
CA LYS A 198 -18.76 13.04 3.00
C LYS A 198 -17.85 14.27 2.94
N ASN A 199 -18.34 15.29 2.25
CA ASN A 199 -17.63 16.56 2.02
C ASN A 199 -16.30 16.43 1.24
N LYS A 200 -16.00 15.27 0.65
CA LYS A 200 -14.78 15.02 -0.16
C LYS A 200 -13.47 15.29 0.59
N GLN A 201 -13.48 15.01 1.90
CA GLN A 201 -12.32 15.18 2.77
C GLN A 201 -11.49 13.90 2.93
N ILE A 202 -11.99 12.75 2.48
CA ILE A 202 -11.24 11.49 2.51
C ILE A 202 -11.54 10.66 1.26
N TYR A 203 -10.50 10.02 0.72
CA TYR A 203 -10.56 9.13 -0.42
C TYR A 203 -9.94 7.79 -0.03
N HIS A 204 -10.76 6.74 -0.06
CA HIS A 204 -10.34 5.36 0.10
C HIS A 204 -10.07 4.79 -1.28
N ILE A 205 -8.80 4.51 -1.57
CA ILE A 205 -8.33 4.21 -2.93
C ILE A 205 -7.92 2.74 -3.12
N ASP A 206 -8.01 1.89 -2.09
CA ASP A 206 -7.95 0.44 -2.24
C ASP A 206 -9.23 -0.08 -2.92
N CYS A 207 -9.18 -0.18 -4.24
CA CYS A 207 -10.31 -0.66 -5.03
C CYS A 207 -10.42 -2.20 -5.05
N GLY A 208 -9.57 -2.92 -4.30
CA GLY A 208 -9.59 -4.37 -4.18
C GLY A 208 -8.98 -5.10 -5.37
N CYS A 209 -7.89 -4.60 -5.95
CA CYS A 209 -7.28 -5.13 -7.18
C CYS A 209 -7.02 -6.64 -7.08
N VAL A 210 -6.32 -7.09 -6.03
CA VAL A 210 -5.97 -8.50 -5.86
C VAL A 210 -7.17 -9.43 -5.61
N PHE A 211 -8.34 -8.85 -5.30
CA PHE A 211 -9.60 -9.55 -5.14
C PHE A 211 -10.43 -9.60 -6.43
N GLY A 212 -9.82 -9.32 -7.59
CA GLY A 212 -10.49 -9.39 -8.89
C GLY A 212 -11.43 -8.22 -9.15
N LYS A 213 -11.15 -7.05 -8.56
CA LYS A 213 -11.93 -5.82 -8.78
C LYS A 213 -11.20 -4.92 -9.75
N SER A 214 -10.61 -3.83 -9.28
CA SER A 214 -9.83 -2.92 -10.09
C SER A 214 -8.66 -2.37 -9.29
N LEU A 215 -7.62 -1.94 -9.99
CA LEU A 215 -6.63 -1.02 -9.46
C LEU A 215 -7.12 0.41 -9.68
N GLY A 216 -7.16 1.21 -8.61
CA GLY A 216 -7.57 2.62 -8.65
C GLY A 216 -6.37 3.57 -8.65
N CYS A 217 -6.48 4.66 -9.41
CA CYS A 217 -5.55 5.78 -9.35
C CYS A 217 -6.31 7.10 -9.29
N LEU A 218 -5.87 8.00 -8.41
CA LEU A 218 -6.41 9.35 -8.25
C LEU A 218 -5.32 10.35 -8.64
N ARG A 219 -5.58 11.18 -9.65
CA ARG A 219 -4.69 12.31 -9.99
C ARG A 219 -5.04 13.52 -9.13
N LEU A 220 -4.07 14.08 -8.43
CA LEU A 220 -4.34 15.14 -7.45
C LEU A 220 -4.61 16.51 -8.05
N ASP A 221 -4.15 16.78 -9.28
CA ASP A 221 -4.35 18.06 -9.96
C ASP A 221 -5.83 18.42 -10.15
N ASP A 222 -6.63 17.41 -10.50
CA ASP A 222 -8.05 17.56 -10.86
C ASP A 222 -8.97 16.56 -10.15
N LEU A 223 -8.41 15.72 -9.26
CA LEU A 223 -9.11 14.64 -8.56
C LEU A 223 -9.76 13.63 -9.51
N LYS A 224 -9.22 13.51 -10.73
CA LYS A 224 -9.71 12.54 -11.71
C LYS A 224 -9.32 11.12 -11.29
N GLU A 225 -10.29 10.23 -11.40
CA GLU A 225 -10.16 8.81 -11.09
C GLU A 225 -9.86 8.02 -12.37
N PHE A 226 -9.00 7.01 -12.24
CA PHE A 226 -8.64 6.07 -13.28
C PHE A 226 -8.71 4.66 -12.72
N TYR A 227 -9.11 3.71 -13.56
CA TYR A 227 -9.37 2.33 -13.17
C TYR A 227 -8.82 1.37 -14.20
N VAL A 228 -8.09 0.35 -13.72
CA VAL A 228 -7.69 -0.82 -14.50
C VAL A 228 -8.42 -2.03 -13.94
N PRO A 229 -9.24 -2.74 -14.72
CA PRO A 229 -9.85 -4.00 -14.28
C PRO A 229 -8.79 -5.02 -13.91
N SER A 230 -9.02 -5.73 -12.81
CA SER A 230 -8.10 -6.76 -12.33
C SER A 230 -8.11 -7.99 -13.25
N LEU A 231 -6.93 -8.57 -13.46
CA LEU A 231 -6.77 -9.88 -14.10
C LEU A 231 -6.85 -11.02 -13.07
N GLN A 232 -6.91 -10.69 -11.78
CA GLN A 232 -7.00 -11.65 -10.69
C GLN A 232 -8.40 -12.26 -10.58
N PRO A 233 -8.54 -13.49 -10.05
CA PRO A 233 -9.86 -14.09 -9.83
C PRO A 233 -10.73 -13.24 -8.91
N ASP A 234 -12.02 -13.13 -9.24
CA ASP A 234 -13.00 -12.45 -8.38
C ASP A 234 -13.15 -13.21 -7.06
N ARG A 235 -12.74 -12.56 -5.96
CA ARG A 235 -12.84 -13.06 -4.59
C ARG A 235 -13.67 -12.09 -3.76
N THR A 236 -14.42 -12.64 -2.80
CA THR A 236 -15.25 -11.88 -1.85
C THR A 236 -14.45 -11.39 -0.67
#